data_AF-A0A183ESB1-F1
#
_entry.id   AF-A0A183ESB1-F1
#
_cell.length_a   1.000
_cell.length_b   1.000
_cell.length_c   1.000
_cell.angle_alpha   90.00
_cell.angle_beta   90.00
_cell.angle_gamma   90.00
#
_symmetry.space_group_name_H-M   'P 1'
#
loop_
_entity.id
_entity.type
_entity.pdbx_description
1 polymer ?
#
loop_
_entity_poly.entity_id
_entity_poly.type
_entity_poly.pdbx_seq_one_letter_code
_entity_poly.pdbx_strand_id
1 'polypeptide(L)'
;LASDTDVKVYTFDHFGKEFIKRHGISPDSFIQIGLQIAYYRIYGKHACTYETATLRKFSGGRTETIRLPNFHSAMFTVDVTDPESAEEIPASMMASMFRVAASQHKKYSLEVN
;
A
#
# COMPACT_ATOMS: atom_id res chain seq x y z
N LEU A 1 -23.90 -14.67 -11.73
CA LEU A 1 -22.82 -14.60 -10.70
C LEU A 1 -21.59 -15.36 -11.17
N ALA A 2 -21.64 -16.69 -11.34
CA ALA A 2 -20.48 -17.47 -11.81
C ALA A 2 -19.95 -17.01 -13.19
N SER A 3 -20.83 -16.60 -14.10
CA SER A 3 -20.47 -16.09 -15.44
C SER A 3 -19.90 -14.66 -15.46
N ASP A 4 -19.96 -13.94 -14.34
CA ASP A 4 -19.53 -12.53 -14.21
C ASP A 4 -18.48 -12.38 -13.09
N THR A 5 -17.79 -13.47 -12.76
CA THR A 5 -16.74 -13.53 -11.73
C THR A 5 -15.42 -13.86 -12.40
N ASP A 6 -14.45 -12.94 -12.35
CA ASP A 6 -13.08 -13.17 -12.78
C ASP A 6 -12.16 -13.28 -11.56
N VAL A 7 -11.43 -14.38 -11.44
CA VAL A 7 -10.54 -14.68 -10.30
C VAL A 7 -9.24 -15.26 -10.82
N LYS A 8 -8.13 -14.64 -10.42
CA LYS A 8 -6.78 -15.14 -10.66
C LYS A 8 -6.02 -15.28 -9.36
N VAL A 9 -5.42 -16.45 -9.14
CA VAL A 9 -4.48 -16.69 -8.03
C VAL A 9 -3.07 -16.48 -8.54
N TYR A 10 -2.30 -15.66 -7.85
CA TYR A 10 -0.92 -15.35 -8.20
C TYR A 10 -0.01 -15.51 -6.98
N THR A 11 1.06 -16.28 -7.13
CA THR A 11 2.09 -16.47 -6.11
C THR A 11 3.30 -15.64 -6.51
N PHE A 12 3.67 -14.68 -5.67
CA PHE A 12 4.89 -13.89 -5.83
C PHE A 12 6.06 -14.57 -5.10
N ASP A 13 7.06 -15.02 -5.84
CA ASP A 13 8.16 -15.86 -5.36
C ASP A 13 9.53 -15.16 -5.28
N HIS A 14 9.62 -13.90 -5.70
CA HIS A 14 10.88 -13.14 -5.68
C HIS A 14 11.39 -12.83 -4.26
N PHE A 15 10.48 -12.56 -3.31
CA PHE A 15 10.82 -12.35 -1.90
C PHE A 15 9.59 -12.53 -0.98
N GLY A 16 9.85 -12.66 0.32
CA GLY A 16 8.83 -12.69 1.35
C GLY A 16 8.99 -11.60 2.40
N LYS A 17 8.23 -11.71 3.50
CA LYS A 17 8.20 -10.73 4.60
C LYS A 17 9.57 -10.43 5.21
N GLU A 18 10.49 -11.40 5.22
CA GLU A 18 11.81 -11.24 5.84
C GLU A 18 12.67 -10.20 5.11
N PHE A 19 12.58 -10.13 3.78
CA PHE A 19 13.25 -9.09 3.00
C PHE A 19 12.76 -7.69 3.39
N ILE A 20 11.44 -7.53 3.49
CA ILE A 20 10.80 -6.25 3.81
C ILE A 20 11.19 -5.81 5.23
N LYS A 21 11.15 -6.75 6.19
CA LYS A 21 11.51 -6.49 7.59
C LYS A 21 12.95 -6.07 7.78
N ARG A 22 13.90 -6.59 6.99
CA ARG A 22 15.32 -6.16 7.03
C ARG A 22 15.49 -4.66 6.74
N HIS A 23 14.53 -4.05 6.05
CA HIS A 23 14.53 -2.62 5.75
C HIS A 23 13.71 -1.79 6.76
N GLY A 24 13.24 -2.39 7.85
CA GLY A 24 12.45 -1.70 8.90
C GLY A 24 11.04 -1.32 8.47
N ILE A 25 10.52 -1.90 7.39
CA ILE A 25 9.20 -1.58 6.84
C ILE A 25 8.18 -2.64 7.26
N SER A 26 6.93 -2.21 7.51
CA SER A 26 5.82 -3.15 7.74
C SER A 26 5.52 -3.93 6.45
N PRO A 27 5.52 -5.28 6.47
CA PRO A 27 5.14 -6.08 5.30
C PRO A 27 3.76 -5.71 4.76
N ASP A 28 2.82 -5.41 5.65
CA ASP A 28 1.47 -4.99 5.29
C ASP A 28 1.47 -3.63 4.55
N SER A 29 2.09 -2.59 5.14
CA SER A 29 2.23 -1.29 4.45
C SER A 29 2.94 -1.38 3.10
N PHE A 30 3.93 -2.27 2.99
CA PHE A 30 4.65 -2.50 1.73
C PHE A 30 3.70 -3.00 0.64
N ILE A 31 2.88 -4.00 0.96
CA ILE A 31 1.91 -4.57 0.02
C ILE A 31 0.80 -3.56 -0.30
N GLN A 32 0.28 -2.85 0.69
CA GLN A 32 -0.77 -1.85 0.48
C GLN A 32 -0.34 -0.72 -0.46
N ILE A 33 0.89 -0.22 -0.32
CA ILE A 33 1.45 0.76 -1.26
C ILE A 33 1.71 0.14 -2.64
N GLY A 34 2.20 -1.10 -2.69
CA GLY A 34 2.34 -1.84 -3.94
C GLY A 34 1.02 -1.95 -4.72
N LEU A 35 -0.10 -2.18 -4.02
CA LEU A 35 -1.44 -2.21 -4.61
C LEU A 35 -1.87 -0.82 -5.14
N GLN A 36 -1.55 0.27 -4.43
CA GLN A 36 -1.79 1.63 -4.94
C GLN A 36 -1.04 1.90 -6.24
N ILE A 37 0.24 1.52 -6.31
CA ILE A 37 1.05 1.65 -7.53
C ILE A 37 0.47 0.83 -8.66
N ALA A 38 0.14 -0.44 -8.41
CA ALA A 38 -0.43 -1.32 -9.42
C ALA A 38 -1.74 -0.76 -9.98
N TYR A 39 -2.63 -0.28 -9.11
CA TYR A 39 -3.88 0.35 -9.53
C TYR A 39 -3.63 1.61 -10.35
N TYR A 40 -2.78 2.51 -9.88
CA TYR A 40 -2.50 3.78 -10.57
C TYR A 40 -1.87 3.55 -11.95
N ARG A 41 -0.96 2.57 -12.09
CA ARG A 41 -0.39 2.19 -13.40
C ARG A 41 -1.43 1.72 -14.42
N ILE A 42 -2.48 1.06 -13.96
CA ILE A 42 -3.54 0.52 -14.84
C ILE A 42 -4.55 1.61 -15.21
N TYR A 43 -4.94 2.45 -14.24
CA TYR A 43 -6.10 3.34 -14.38
C TYR A 43 -5.76 4.84 -14.44
N GLY A 44 -4.51 5.23 -14.18
CA GLY A 44 -4.07 6.64 -14.18
C GLY A 44 -4.71 7.50 -13.07
N LYS A 45 -5.27 6.88 -12.03
CA LYS A 45 -5.94 7.57 -10.92
C LYS A 45 -5.86 6.76 -9.63
N HIS A 46 -6.03 7.43 -8.49
CA HIS A 46 -6.07 6.77 -7.19
C HIS A 46 -7.39 6.01 -6.96
N ALA A 47 -7.30 4.87 -6.26
CA ALA A 47 -8.45 4.11 -5.80
C ALA A 47 -8.90 4.55 -4.41
N CYS A 48 -10.20 4.60 -4.16
CA CYS A 48 -10.72 4.62 -2.80
C CYS A 48 -10.59 3.22 -2.19
N THR A 49 -9.54 2.99 -1.42
CA THR A 49 -9.18 1.65 -0.94
C THR A 49 -9.75 1.41 0.45
N TYR A 50 -10.39 0.25 0.61
CA TYR A 50 -10.84 -0.29 1.88
C TYR A 50 -9.87 -1.38 2.33
N GLU A 51 -9.27 -1.20 3.49
CA GLU A 51 -8.51 -2.24 4.17
C GLU A 51 -9.13 -2.54 5.54
N THR A 52 -9.26 -3.83 5.84
CA THR A 52 -9.86 -4.30 7.08
C THR A 52 -8.87 -4.23 8.24
N ALA A 53 -9.17 -3.41 9.24
CA ALA A 53 -8.55 -3.45 10.56
C ALA A 53 -9.41 -4.25 11.55
N THR A 54 -8.79 -4.89 12.55
CA THR A 54 -9.48 -5.75 13.51
C THR A 54 -9.67 -5.05 14.85
N LEU A 55 -10.93 -4.95 15.30
CA LEU A 55 -11.26 -4.36 16.61
C LEU A 55 -11.35 -5.41 17.71
N ARG A 56 -10.75 -6.59 17.53
CA ARG A 56 -10.87 -7.73 18.46
C ARG A 56 -10.35 -7.45 19.88
N LYS A 57 -9.59 -6.37 20.08
CA LYS A 57 -9.18 -5.91 21.41
C LYS A 57 -10.36 -5.40 22.26
N PHE A 58 -11.48 -5.04 21.64
CA PHE A 58 -12.67 -4.53 22.30
C PHE A 58 -13.77 -5.60 22.39
N SER A 59 -14.55 -5.60 23.47
CA SER A 59 -15.69 -6.52 23.63
C SER A 59 -16.73 -6.28 22.54
N GLY A 60 -17.12 -7.35 21.83
CA GLY A 60 -18.01 -7.25 20.66
C GLY A 60 -17.37 -6.61 19.42
N GLY A 61 -16.07 -6.32 19.45
CA GLY A 61 -15.34 -5.70 18.35
C GLY A 61 -15.32 -6.55 17.09
N ARG A 62 -15.59 -5.91 15.95
CA ARG A 62 -15.56 -6.51 14.62
C ARG A 62 -14.37 -5.97 13.84
N THR A 63 -14.63 -5.05 12.92
CA THR A 63 -13.64 -4.47 12.03
C THR A 63 -13.89 -2.98 11.85
N GLU A 64 -12.84 -2.23 11.53
CA GLU A 64 -12.93 -0.86 11.04
C GLU A 64 -12.08 -0.74 9.76
N THR A 65 -12.16 0.41 9.10
CA THR A 65 -11.56 0.69 7.80
C THR A 65 -10.27 1.49 7.95
N ILE A 66 -9.18 0.94 7.43
CA ILE A 66 -8.00 1.72 7.08
C ILE A 66 -8.22 2.27 5.67
N ARG A 67 -8.05 3.60 5.50
CA ARG A 67 -8.33 4.29 4.24
C ARG A 67 -7.03 4.64 3.52
N LEU A 68 -6.95 4.26 2.26
CA LEU A 68 -5.87 4.63 1.34
C LEU A 68 -6.41 5.15 -0.01
N PRO A 69 -5.63 5.98 -0.73
CA PRO A 69 -4.34 6.53 -0.31
C PRO A 69 -4.49 7.68 0.70
N ASN A 70 -3.51 7.83 1.59
CA ASN A 70 -3.24 9.10 2.26
C ASN A 70 -2.34 9.99 1.38
N PHE A 71 -2.17 11.26 1.77
CA PHE A 71 -1.38 12.25 1.02
C PHE A 71 0.00 11.73 0.57
N HIS A 72 0.76 11.11 1.48
CA HIS A 72 2.12 10.65 1.20
C HIS A 72 2.14 9.46 0.23
N SER A 73 1.22 8.50 0.42
CA SER A 73 1.08 7.39 -0.51
C SER A 73 0.58 7.82 -1.89
N ALA A 74 -0.29 8.85 -1.95
CA ALA A 74 -0.79 9.39 -3.20
C ALA A 74 0.36 10.04 -4.00
N MET A 75 1.08 10.98 -3.38
CA MET A 75 2.24 11.63 -4.00
C MET A 75 3.28 10.61 -4.49
N PHE A 76 3.74 9.73 -3.61
CA PHE A 76 4.73 8.71 -3.98
C PHE A 76 4.25 7.83 -5.14
N THR A 77 2.95 7.51 -5.18
CA THR A 77 2.40 6.71 -6.28
C THR A 77 2.45 7.47 -7.61
N VAL A 78 2.14 8.77 -7.62
CA VAL A 78 2.27 9.60 -8.83
C VAL A 78 3.72 9.62 -9.29
N ASP A 79 4.64 10.02 -8.39
CA ASP A 79 6.05 10.24 -8.72
C ASP A 79 6.77 8.96 -9.17
N VAL A 80 6.43 7.79 -8.59
CA VAL A 80 7.06 6.51 -8.97
C VAL A 80 6.45 5.88 -10.23
N THR A 81 5.32 6.41 -10.72
CA THR A 81 4.65 5.90 -11.93
C THR A 81 4.82 6.82 -13.14
N ASP A 82 5.15 8.09 -12.92
CA ASP A 82 5.47 9.04 -13.96
C ASP A 82 6.93 8.88 -14.45
N PRO A 83 7.17 8.61 -15.75
CA PRO A 83 8.52 8.42 -16.28
C PRO A 83 9.44 9.64 -16.09
N GLU A 84 8.92 10.86 -16.24
CA GLU A 84 9.71 12.09 -16.09
C GLU A 84 10.15 12.26 -14.63
N SER A 85 9.20 12.18 -13.70
CA SER A 85 9.48 12.23 -12.26
C SER A 85 10.44 11.11 -11.82
N ALA A 86 10.31 9.90 -12.36
CA ALA A 86 11.17 8.78 -12.01
C ALA A 86 12.62 8.94 -12.51
N GLU A 87 12.85 9.72 -13.58
CA GLU A 87 14.19 10.08 -14.07
C GLU A 87 14.78 11.27 -13.30
N GLU A 88 13.95 12.27 -12.97
CA GLU A 88 14.38 13.49 -12.28
C GLU A 88 14.66 13.26 -10.78
N ILE A 89 13.82 12.47 -10.10
CA ILE A 89 13.92 12.27 -8.65
C ILE A 89 15.02 11.25 -8.32
N PRO A 90 16.03 11.62 -7.53
CA PRO A 90 17.09 10.69 -7.14
C PRO A 90 16.53 9.44 -6.44
N ALA A 91 17.07 8.27 -6.76
CA ALA A 91 16.61 7.00 -6.16
C ALA A 91 16.62 6.99 -4.62
N SER A 92 17.54 7.73 -3.99
CA SER A 92 17.58 7.91 -2.54
C SER A 92 16.38 8.70 -1.99
N MET A 93 15.92 9.70 -2.73
CA MET A 93 14.73 10.48 -2.42
C MET A 93 13.46 9.67 -2.69
N MET A 94 13.39 8.95 -3.82
CA MET A 94 12.28 8.03 -4.09
C MET A 94 12.13 6.98 -2.97
N ALA A 95 13.25 6.42 -2.49
CA ALA A 95 13.26 5.49 -1.38
C ALA A 95 12.84 6.13 -0.04
N SER A 96 13.17 7.41 0.19
CA SER A 96 12.73 8.12 1.39
C SER A 96 11.22 8.41 1.36
N MET A 97 10.69 8.82 0.21
CA MET A 97 9.26 9.02 -0.02
C MET A 97 8.47 7.72 0.21
N PHE A 98 8.97 6.60 -0.31
CA PHE A 98 8.38 5.29 -0.03
C PHE A 98 8.34 4.98 1.47
N ARG A 99 9.45 5.19 2.19
CA ARG A 99 9.51 4.96 3.64
C ARG A 99 8.53 5.84 4.40
N VAL A 100 8.38 7.10 4.00
CA VAL A 100 7.39 8.01 4.60
C VAL A 100 5.98 7.50 4.34
N ALA A 101 5.64 7.16 3.09
CA ALA A 101 4.33 6.60 2.74
C ALA A 101 4.02 5.34 3.57
N ALA A 102 4.98 4.41 3.69
CA ALA A 102 4.81 3.16 4.43
C ALA A 102 4.65 3.37 5.94
N SER A 103 5.40 4.33 6.49
CA SER A 103 5.30 4.73 7.90
C SER A 103 3.95 5.38 8.20
N GLN A 104 3.49 6.27 7.32
CA GLN A 104 2.19 6.92 7.46
C GLN A 104 1.06 5.91 7.37
N HIS A 105 1.09 5.00 6.40
CA HIS A 105 0.13 3.89 6.35
C HIS A 105 0.06 3.13 7.68
N LYS A 106 1.23 2.71 8.20
CA LYS A 106 1.32 1.99 9.48
C LYS A 106 0.72 2.80 10.64
N LYS A 107 0.93 4.12 10.65
CA LYS A 107 0.36 5.01 11.67
C LYS A 107 -1.17 4.99 11.64
N TYR A 108 -1.78 5.14 10.46
CA TYR A 108 -3.24 5.03 10.29
C TYR A 108 -3.74 3.64 10.72
N SER A 109 -3.03 2.56 10.38
CA SER A 109 -3.38 1.21 10.85
C SER A 109 -3.40 1.09 12.37
N LEU A 110 -2.52 1.81 13.09
CA LEU A 110 -2.47 1.81 14.55
C LEU A 110 -3.55 2.69 15.18
N GLU A 111 -3.96 3.78 14.52
CA GLU A 111 -5.07 4.63 14.99
C GLU A 111 -6.41 3.90 14.93
N VAL A 112 -6.55 2.94 14.02
CA VAL A 112 -7.77 2.15 13.81
C VAL A 112 -7.81 0.87 14.66
N ASN A 113 -6.69 0.39 15.22
CA ASN A 113 -6.56 -0.89 15.96
C ASN A 113 -6.23 -0.74 17.45
#